data_AF-A0A818CRV6-F1
#
_entry.id   AF-A0A818CRV6-F1
#
_cell.length_a   1.000
_cell.length_b   1.000
_cell.length_c   1.000
_cell.angle_alpha   90.00
_cell.angle_beta   90.00
_cell.angle_gamma   90.00
#
_symmetry.space_group_name_H-M   'P 1'
#
loop_
_entity.id
_entity.type
_entity.pdbx_description
1 polymer ?
#
loop_
_entity_poly.entity_id
_entity_poly.type
_entity_poly.pdbx_seq_one_letter_code
_entity_poly.pdbx_strand_id
1 'polypeptide(L)'
;MKWANVNGKIDIHRLSGSVGDLLIEMDHQWSKFIMHSYITHAQFEHIRTLKQSLASDSALVHMDFAENYIINIVIVSDYLSHDTTFVSCAQKLICNHIKTFYPLVTTILYLSDGCSGHFKNNFSMLNLIKHYEDYQYKAEWIFYSTSHGKGPVDGLGAVVKSAARRETMIVDGPQKALLSPVEFYDFLKQKFCSKSTNSILDMPHIHIGQIANSEKIHIWYLSEFNISEHFDEYLSDRCKTRPSTGPIFGIRSYHHFQSLDNATIRCKTTSDSMSYEDFTMFIKHQSKLKCVKRVLTMNDVNVNDYIAVEYQDDWWLAMIQALEPTLKELHVTFLHPPGPRTSFKFPVRPDELNIELGNVICLLCQPPTLGTRYNYTIQQHLCDEIQELFSEY
;
A
#
# COMPACT_ATOMS: atom_id res chain seq x y z
N MET A 1 12.63 29.77 19.91
CA MET A 1 13.33 29.10 18.81
C MET A 1 12.28 28.71 17.78
N LYS A 2 12.52 28.91 16.49
CA LYS A 2 11.54 28.64 15.42
C LYS A 2 12.23 27.90 14.28
N TRP A 3 11.60 26.83 13.80
CA TRP A 3 12.04 26.15 12.58
C TRP A 3 11.77 27.05 11.38
N ALA A 4 12.78 27.34 10.59
CA ALA A 4 12.65 28.08 9.33
C ALA A 4 13.35 27.31 8.21
N ASN A 5 12.80 27.37 7.00
CA ASN A 5 13.46 26.86 5.81
C ASN A 5 14.31 27.99 5.23
N VAL A 6 15.63 27.86 5.35
CA VAL A 6 16.59 28.81 4.78
C VAL A 6 17.39 28.06 3.73
N ASN A 7 17.26 28.49 2.47
CA ASN A 7 17.97 27.90 1.32
C ASN A 7 17.74 26.38 1.15
N GLY A 8 16.52 25.89 1.40
CA GLY A 8 16.17 24.48 1.24
C GLY A 8 16.56 23.60 2.43
N LYS A 9 17.10 24.16 3.50
CA LYS A 9 17.47 23.44 4.72
C LYS A 9 16.62 23.94 5.89
N ILE A 10 16.02 23.00 6.62
CA ILE A 10 15.23 23.29 7.82
C ILE A 10 16.20 23.49 8.98
N ASP A 11 16.24 24.70 9.57
CA ASP A 11 17.13 25.05 10.67
C ASP A 11 16.37 25.69 11.84
N ILE A 12 16.90 25.54 13.06
CA ILE A 12 16.31 26.10 14.29
C ILE A 12 16.91 27.49 14.52
N HIS A 13 16.14 28.53 14.23
CA HIS A 13 16.54 29.89 14.52
C HIS A 13 16.24 30.26 15.97
N ARG A 14 17.26 30.75 16.67
CA ARG A 14 17.05 31.47 17.93
C ARG A 14 16.46 32.83 17.62
N LEU A 15 15.29 33.08 18.20
CA LEU A 15 14.62 34.37 18.15
C LEU A 15 14.86 35.07 19.48
N SER A 16 15.15 36.35 19.43
CA SER A 16 15.28 37.25 20.58
C SER A 16 14.34 38.42 20.36
N GLY A 17 13.53 38.73 21.37
CA GLY A 17 12.50 39.76 21.32
C GLY A 17 12.01 40.09 22.72
N SER A 18 11.02 40.98 22.82
CA SER A 18 10.40 41.34 24.09
C SER A 18 9.45 40.24 24.60
N VAL A 19 9.07 40.33 25.88
CA VAL A 19 8.00 39.47 26.43
C VAL A 19 6.68 39.69 25.67
N GLY A 20 6.40 40.92 25.22
CA GLY A 20 5.21 41.22 24.41
C GLY A 20 5.19 40.46 23.09
N ASP A 21 6.33 40.40 22.38
CA ASP A 21 6.45 39.66 21.12
C ASP A 21 6.22 38.15 21.31
N LEU A 22 6.70 37.61 22.44
CA LEU A 22 6.45 36.22 22.82
C LEU A 22 4.96 35.95 23.06
N LEU A 23 4.27 36.84 23.79
CA LEU A 23 2.85 36.67 24.10
C LEU A 23 1.99 36.71 22.83
N ILE A 24 2.32 37.58 21.87
CA ILE A 24 1.63 37.65 20.57
C ILE A 24 1.83 36.34 19.78
N GLU A 25 3.07 35.83 19.70
CA GLU A 25 3.31 34.55 19.03
C GLU A 25 2.61 33.39 19.74
N MET A 26 2.60 33.37 21.07
CA MET A 26 1.87 32.36 21.84
C MET A 26 0.37 32.41 21.54
N ASP A 27 -0.23 33.60 21.50
CA ASP A 27 -1.65 33.79 21.18
C ASP A 27 -1.98 33.27 19.76
N HIS A 28 -1.11 33.55 18.78
CA HIS A 28 -1.25 33.03 17.42
C HIS A 28 -1.16 31.49 17.31
N GLN A 29 -0.39 30.84 18.19
CA GLN A 29 -0.26 29.37 18.22
C GLN A 29 -1.26 28.70 19.16
N TRP A 30 -1.95 29.46 20.01
CA TRP A 30 -2.77 28.95 21.11
C TRP A 30 -3.88 28.02 20.64
N SER A 31 -4.61 28.41 19.59
CA SER A 31 -5.68 27.60 19.01
C SER A 31 -5.17 26.26 18.47
N LYS A 32 -4.05 26.27 17.74
CA LYS A 32 -3.40 25.05 17.23
C LYS A 32 -2.89 24.17 18.36
N PHE A 33 -2.29 24.78 19.39
CA PHE A 33 -1.77 24.06 20.55
C PHE A 33 -2.89 23.38 21.35
N ILE A 34 -4.00 24.08 21.63
CA ILE A 34 -5.14 23.49 22.34
C ILE A 34 -5.70 22.30 21.55
N MET A 35 -5.95 22.49 20.25
CA MET A 35 -6.47 21.41 19.41
C MET A 35 -5.53 20.21 19.40
N HIS A 36 -4.23 20.45 19.24
CA HIS A 36 -3.22 19.40 19.28
C HIS A 36 -3.19 18.68 20.62
N SER A 37 -3.16 19.42 21.74
CA SER A 37 -3.17 18.87 23.10
C SER A 37 -4.41 18.02 23.38
N TYR A 38 -5.59 18.52 22.97
CA TYR A 38 -6.84 17.78 23.07
C TYR A 38 -6.79 16.47 22.29
N ILE A 39 -6.40 16.51 21.01
CA ILE A 39 -6.30 15.31 20.15
C ILE A 39 -5.33 14.30 20.76
N THR A 40 -4.18 14.75 21.27
CA THR A 40 -3.19 13.88 21.93
C THR A 40 -3.79 13.14 23.12
N HIS A 41 -4.47 13.85 24.02
CA HIS A 41 -5.09 13.23 25.19
C HIS A 41 -6.23 12.28 24.79
N ALA A 42 -7.09 12.70 23.87
CA ALA A 42 -8.20 11.88 23.38
C ALA A 42 -7.69 10.57 22.74
N GLN A 43 -6.68 10.65 21.86
CA GLN A 43 -6.10 9.47 21.23
C GLN A 43 -5.41 8.55 22.25
N PHE A 44 -4.67 9.12 23.19
CA PHE A 44 -4.02 8.33 24.23
C PHE A 44 -5.02 7.55 25.09
N GLU A 45 -6.08 8.21 25.56
CA GLU A 45 -7.12 7.56 26.36
C GLU A 45 -7.89 6.51 25.55
N HIS A 46 -8.21 6.80 24.28
CA HIS A 46 -8.83 5.84 23.39
C HIS A 46 -7.99 4.57 23.22
N ILE A 47 -6.70 4.73 22.88
CA ILE A 47 -5.78 3.61 22.68
C ILE A 47 -5.59 2.82 23.98
N ARG A 48 -5.52 3.50 25.13
CA ARG A 48 -5.44 2.86 26.45
C ARG A 48 -6.66 1.99 26.71
N THR A 49 -7.85 2.51 26.44
CA THR A 49 -9.11 1.79 26.59
C THR A 49 -9.18 0.61 25.63
N LEU A 50 -8.85 0.82 24.36
CA LEU A 50 -8.85 -0.22 23.33
C LEU A 50 -7.97 -1.42 23.69
N LYS A 51 -6.79 -1.17 24.29
CA LYS A 51 -5.88 -2.22 24.77
C LYS A 51 -6.46 -3.02 25.95
N GLN A 52 -7.37 -2.45 26.73
CA GLN A 52 -8.00 -3.11 27.88
C GLN A 52 -9.29 -3.84 27.52
N SER A 53 -10.00 -3.37 26.49
CA SER A 53 -11.32 -3.86 26.10
C SER A 53 -11.39 -4.29 24.64
N LEU A 54 -10.35 -4.97 24.14
CA LEU A 54 -10.34 -5.50 22.78
C LEU A 54 -11.33 -6.67 22.66
N ALA A 55 -12.14 -6.67 21.61
CA ALA A 55 -13.07 -7.76 21.35
C ALA A 55 -12.32 -9.07 21.04
N SER A 56 -12.92 -10.21 21.40
CA SER A 56 -12.29 -11.53 21.28
C SER A 56 -12.04 -12.00 19.85
N ASP A 57 -12.73 -11.41 18.88
CA ASP A 57 -12.62 -11.64 17.44
C ASP A 57 -11.72 -10.59 16.75
N SER A 58 -11.05 -9.74 17.53
CA SER A 58 -10.29 -8.61 17.02
C SER A 58 -8.82 -8.73 17.38
N ALA A 59 -7.95 -8.38 16.42
CA ALA A 59 -6.52 -8.30 16.63
C ALA A 59 -6.07 -6.83 16.57
N LEU A 60 -5.31 -6.39 17.57
CA LEU A 60 -4.67 -5.07 17.58
C LEU A 60 -3.23 -5.22 17.07
N VAL A 61 -2.94 -4.64 15.91
CA VAL A 61 -1.62 -4.65 15.28
C VAL A 61 -0.98 -3.29 15.46
N HIS A 62 0.01 -3.21 16.34
CA HIS A 62 0.80 -1.98 16.50
C HIS A 62 1.94 -1.97 15.48
N MET A 63 1.79 -1.13 14.46
CA MET A 63 2.74 -0.90 13.39
C MET A 63 3.55 0.36 13.67
N ASP A 64 4.71 0.15 14.24
CA ASP A 64 5.78 1.12 14.31
C ASP A 64 7.07 0.29 14.44
N PHE A 65 8.26 0.89 14.42
CA PHE A 65 9.51 0.16 14.45
C PHE A 65 9.82 -0.58 15.79
N ALA A 66 8.78 -0.96 16.58
CA ALA A 66 8.67 -2.02 17.64
C ALA A 66 7.46 -1.88 18.63
N GLU A 67 7.32 -2.69 19.71
CA GLU A 67 6.23 -2.92 20.74
C GLU A 67 4.72 -2.99 20.37
N ASN A 68 3.83 -3.82 20.94
CA ASN A 68 3.83 -4.99 21.84
C ASN A 68 2.42 -5.65 21.80
N TYR A 69 2.35 -6.90 22.28
CA TYR A 69 1.25 -7.75 22.78
C TYR A 69 0.86 -8.99 21.94
N ILE A 70 0.86 -10.13 22.64
CA ILE A 70 0.78 -11.55 22.22
C ILE A 70 1.93 -12.01 21.31
N ILE A 71 2.27 -11.27 20.25
CA ILE A 71 3.30 -11.66 19.27
C ILE A 71 4.23 -10.48 18.97
N ASN A 72 5.53 -10.68 19.19
CA ASN A 72 6.55 -9.69 18.85
C ASN A 72 7.12 -10.03 17.48
N ILE A 73 6.93 -9.16 16.48
CA ILE A 73 7.42 -9.38 15.11
C ILE A 73 8.45 -8.29 14.76
N VAL A 74 9.59 -8.72 14.23
CA VAL A 74 10.62 -7.84 13.67
C VAL A 74 10.82 -8.22 12.22
N ILE A 75 10.58 -7.27 11.33
CA ILE A 75 10.78 -7.45 9.88
C ILE A 75 12.09 -6.76 9.52
N VAL A 76 13.04 -7.54 9.01
CA VAL A 76 14.31 -7.08 8.44
C VAL A 76 14.17 -7.06 6.92
N SER A 77 14.71 -6.04 6.26
CA SER A 77 14.66 -5.91 4.81
C SER A 77 15.90 -5.20 4.27
N ASP A 78 16.26 -5.54 3.04
CA ASP A 78 17.23 -4.82 2.20
C ASP A 78 16.59 -3.68 1.39
N TYR A 79 15.27 -3.49 1.46
CA TYR A 79 14.55 -2.39 0.83
C TYR A 79 14.65 -1.09 1.64
N LEU A 80 15.30 -0.08 1.06
CA LEU A 80 15.65 1.17 1.74
C LEU A 80 14.58 2.28 1.63
N SER A 81 13.65 2.18 0.69
CA SER A 81 12.68 3.26 0.41
C SER A 81 11.60 3.39 1.49
N HIS A 82 11.47 2.39 2.38
CA HIS A 82 10.58 2.33 3.55
C HIS A 82 9.13 2.79 3.33
N ASP A 83 8.64 2.82 2.09
CA ASP A 83 7.38 3.44 1.71
C ASP A 83 6.13 2.61 2.03
N THR A 84 5.00 3.06 1.52
CA THR A 84 3.71 2.36 1.65
C THR A 84 3.73 0.94 1.05
N THR A 85 4.59 0.66 0.07
CA THR A 85 4.73 -0.68 -0.53
C THR A 85 5.30 -1.65 0.50
N PHE A 86 6.34 -1.23 1.23
CA PHE A 86 6.90 -2.00 2.34
C PHE A 86 5.83 -2.30 3.41
N VAL A 87 5.07 -1.28 3.80
CA VAL A 87 3.98 -1.39 4.79
C VAL A 87 2.92 -2.40 4.33
N SER A 88 2.51 -2.36 3.06
CA SER A 88 1.54 -3.30 2.49
C SER A 88 2.07 -4.74 2.50
N CYS A 89 3.35 -4.95 2.15
CA CYS A 89 3.98 -6.27 2.22
C CYS A 89 4.03 -6.80 3.65
N ALA A 90 4.39 -5.94 4.62
CA ALA A 90 4.39 -6.28 6.03
C ALA A 90 3.00 -6.67 6.53
N GLN A 91 1.97 -5.92 6.14
CA GLN A 91 0.57 -6.25 6.46
C GLN A 91 0.16 -7.60 5.87
N LYS A 92 0.54 -7.93 4.62
CA LYS A 92 0.29 -9.25 4.02
C LYS A 92 0.87 -10.39 4.85
N LEU A 93 2.12 -10.25 5.32
CA LEU A 93 2.76 -11.25 6.18
C LEU A 93 2.01 -11.41 7.52
N ILE A 94 1.65 -10.29 8.14
CA ILE A 94 0.93 -10.27 9.42
C ILE A 94 -0.46 -10.90 9.26
N CYS A 95 -1.24 -10.49 8.25
CA CYS A 95 -2.55 -11.06 7.96
C CYS A 95 -2.48 -12.56 7.72
N ASN A 96 -1.51 -13.04 6.94
CA ASN A 96 -1.33 -14.48 6.70
C ASN A 96 -0.99 -15.25 7.98
N HIS A 97 -0.16 -14.66 8.85
CA HIS A 97 0.16 -15.22 10.15
C HIS A 97 -1.08 -15.30 11.05
N ILE A 98 -1.84 -14.20 11.15
CA ILE A 98 -3.08 -14.14 11.93
C ILE A 98 -4.09 -15.18 11.41
N LYS A 99 -4.25 -15.30 10.10
CA LYS A 99 -5.16 -16.27 9.47
C LYS A 99 -4.80 -17.71 9.80
N THR A 100 -3.52 -18.00 9.91
CA THR A 100 -3.02 -19.36 10.19
C THR A 100 -3.18 -19.73 11.66
N PHE A 101 -2.83 -18.82 12.58
CA PHE A 101 -2.72 -19.13 14.01
C PHE A 101 -3.92 -18.66 14.84
N TYR A 102 -4.72 -17.72 14.33
CA TYR A 102 -5.84 -17.08 15.01
C TYR A 102 -7.07 -17.00 14.09
N PRO A 103 -7.62 -18.15 13.65
CA PRO A 103 -8.67 -18.21 12.63
C PRO A 103 -10.02 -17.61 13.09
N LEU A 104 -10.19 -17.35 14.39
CA LEU A 104 -11.38 -16.70 14.95
C LEU A 104 -11.34 -15.17 14.82
N VAL A 105 -10.19 -14.59 14.49
CA VAL A 105 -10.08 -13.16 14.24
C VAL A 105 -10.85 -12.82 12.96
N THR A 106 -11.65 -11.77 13.01
CA THR A 106 -12.38 -11.23 11.85
C THR A 106 -12.08 -9.75 11.61
N THR A 107 -11.49 -9.07 12.59
CA THR A 107 -11.20 -7.64 12.55
C THR A 107 -9.76 -7.36 12.93
N ILE A 108 -9.06 -6.51 12.17
CA ILE A 108 -7.72 -6.04 12.47
C ILE A 108 -7.75 -4.53 12.71
N LEU A 109 -7.23 -4.10 13.84
CA LEU A 109 -7.07 -2.69 14.20
C LEU A 109 -5.59 -2.34 14.10
N TYR A 110 -5.23 -1.56 13.09
CA TYR A 110 -3.88 -1.04 12.93
C TYR A 110 -3.69 0.20 13.79
N LEU A 111 -2.57 0.25 14.50
CA LEU A 111 -2.14 1.40 15.27
C LEU A 111 -0.77 1.84 14.77
N SER A 112 -0.60 3.10 14.36
CA SER A 112 0.72 3.58 13.91
C SER A 112 0.94 5.06 14.16
N ASP A 113 2.18 5.52 13.95
CA ASP A 113 2.47 6.94 13.84
C ASP A 113 1.85 7.53 12.55
N GLY A 114 1.73 8.87 12.54
CA GLY A 114 1.17 9.60 11.42
C GLY A 114 2.15 9.87 10.27
N CYS A 115 3.23 9.11 10.09
CA CYS A 115 4.23 9.38 9.04
C CYS A 115 3.61 9.28 7.63
N SER A 116 3.69 10.35 6.82
CA SER A 116 3.09 10.33 5.47
C SER A 116 3.81 9.47 4.47
N GLY A 117 5.12 9.28 4.61
CA GLY A 117 5.87 8.49 3.64
C GLY A 117 5.35 7.05 3.60
N HIS A 118 4.92 6.54 4.76
CA HIS A 118 4.73 5.11 4.97
C HIS A 118 3.28 4.74 5.35
N PHE A 119 2.63 5.52 6.23
CA PHE A 119 1.34 5.11 6.83
C PHE A 119 0.17 6.06 6.54
N LYS A 120 0.36 7.38 6.70
CA LYS A 120 -0.75 8.35 6.64
C LYS A 120 -0.80 9.11 5.31
N ASN A 121 -1.12 8.38 4.24
CA ASN A 121 -1.30 8.91 2.89
C ASN A 121 -2.49 8.25 2.17
N ASN A 122 -2.93 8.84 1.04
CA ASN A 122 -4.09 8.33 0.29
C ASN A 122 -3.90 6.89 -0.20
N PHE A 123 -2.68 6.49 -0.53
CA PHE A 123 -2.41 5.14 -1.02
C PHE A 123 -2.54 4.08 0.09
N SER A 124 -2.11 4.42 1.32
CA SER A 124 -2.31 3.60 2.51
C SER A 124 -3.80 3.45 2.85
N MET A 125 -4.57 4.54 2.69
CA MET A 125 -6.02 4.51 2.91
C MET A 125 -6.74 3.67 1.86
N LEU A 126 -6.30 3.70 0.61
CA LEU A 126 -6.79 2.80 -0.43
C LEU A 126 -6.52 1.33 -0.08
N ASN A 127 -5.32 1.01 0.41
CA ASN A 127 -5.01 -0.33 0.90
C ASN A 127 -5.90 -0.74 2.07
N LEU A 128 -6.25 0.19 2.96
CA LEU A 128 -7.19 -0.07 4.05
C LEU A 128 -8.60 -0.39 3.54
N ILE A 129 -9.08 0.32 2.51
CA ILE A 129 -10.38 0.05 1.87
C ILE A 129 -10.41 -1.34 1.23
N LYS A 130 -9.31 -1.76 0.59
CA LYS A 130 -9.18 -3.07 -0.06
C LYS A 130 -8.82 -4.21 0.87
N HIS A 131 -8.65 -3.92 2.15
CA HIS A 131 -8.18 -4.89 3.12
C HIS A 131 -9.11 -6.11 3.28
N TYR A 132 -10.42 -5.90 3.22
CA TYR A 132 -11.37 -7.02 3.29
C TYR A 132 -11.29 -7.91 2.04
N GLU A 133 -11.24 -7.32 0.86
CA GLU A 133 -11.07 -8.04 -0.40
C GLU A 133 -9.80 -8.90 -0.38
N ASP A 134 -8.68 -8.33 0.07
CA ASP A 134 -7.36 -8.96 0.09
C ASP A 134 -7.23 -10.08 1.11
N TYR A 135 -7.70 -9.82 2.34
CA TYR A 135 -7.35 -10.64 3.49
C TYR A 135 -8.56 -11.25 4.20
N GLN A 136 -9.77 -10.84 3.83
CA GLN A 136 -11.04 -11.23 4.48
C GLN A 136 -11.13 -10.76 5.95
N TYR A 137 -10.48 -9.63 6.25
CA TYR A 137 -10.53 -8.97 7.55
C TYR A 137 -11.13 -7.57 7.41
N LYS A 138 -12.08 -7.24 8.29
CA LYS A 138 -12.45 -5.84 8.51
C LYS A 138 -11.24 -5.11 9.08
N ALA A 139 -10.98 -3.90 8.63
CA ALA A 139 -9.81 -3.16 9.08
C ALA A 139 -10.12 -1.70 9.44
N GLU A 140 -9.49 -1.27 10.52
CA GLU A 140 -9.45 0.13 10.94
C GLU A 140 -8.01 0.54 11.19
N TRP A 141 -7.72 1.82 11.02
CA TRP A 141 -6.40 2.38 11.25
C TRP A 141 -6.50 3.60 12.17
N ILE A 142 -5.91 3.47 13.34
CA ILE A 142 -5.84 4.48 14.40
C ILE A 142 -4.44 5.08 14.40
N PHE A 143 -4.37 6.40 14.42
CA PHE A 143 -3.11 7.14 14.39
C PHE A 143 -2.91 7.92 15.68
N TYR A 144 -1.68 7.87 16.20
CA TYR A 144 -1.24 8.81 17.23
C TYR A 144 -1.28 10.25 16.72
N SER A 145 -1.38 11.21 17.65
CA SER A 145 -1.24 12.62 17.31
C SER A 145 0.17 12.92 16.78
N THR A 146 0.25 13.74 15.74
CA THR A 146 1.51 14.14 15.10
C THR A 146 2.45 14.82 16.11
N SER A 147 3.77 14.59 16.00
CA SER A 147 4.79 15.30 16.79
C SER A 147 4.90 14.94 18.27
N HIS A 148 4.27 13.86 18.73
CA HIS A 148 4.60 13.29 20.03
C HIS A 148 5.55 12.11 19.90
N GLY A 149 6.62 12.24 20.69
CA GLY A 149 7.78 11.37 20.64
C GLY A 149 7.50 9.97 21.17
N LYS A 150 8.29 9.06 20.64
CA LYS A 150 8.61 7.71 21.10
C LYS A 150 7.53 7.01 21.91
N GLY A 151 6.78 6.14 21.23
CA GLY A 151 5.85 5.24 21.88
C GLY A 151 6.58 4.17 22.69
N PRO A 152 5.83 3.35 23.44
CA PRO A 152 6.37 2.12 24.03
C PRO A 152 7.19 1.34 22.99
N VAL A 153 6.70 1.34 21.74
CA VAL A 153 7.34 0.88 20.50
C VAL A 153 8.85 0.91 20.48
N ASP A 154 9.47 2.04 20.79
CA ASP A 154 10.92 2.17 20.69
C ASP A 154 11.68 1.12 21.52
N GLY A 155 11.05 0.48 22.51
CA GLY A 155 11.58 -0.59 23.34
C GLY A 155 12.12 -1.79 22.55
N LEU A 156 11.28 -2.54 21.81
CA LEU A 156 11.75 -3.76 21.10
C LEU A 156 12.75 -3.43 19.98
N GLY A 157 12.63 -2.27 19.36
CA GLY A 157 13.52 -1.78 18.32
C GLY A 157 14.87 -1.39 18.92
N ALA A 158 14.85 -0.75 20.08
CA ALA A 158 16.05 -0.49 20.87
C ALA A 158 16.69 -1.78 21.37
N VAL A 159 15.93 -2.81 21.76
CA VAL A 159 16.46 -4.12 22.17
C VAL A 159 17.23 -4.76 21.02
N VAL A 160 16.62 -4.85 19.83
CA VAL A 160 17.21 -5.43 18.62
C VAL A 160 18.44 -4.63 18.18
N LYS A 161 18.33 -3.30 18.09
CA LYS A 161 19.44 -2.40 17.70
C LYS A 161 20.58 -2.46 18.72
N SER A 162 20.28 -2.50 20.01
CA SER A 162 21.30 -2.60 21.07
C SER A 162 21.97 -3.97 21.09
N ALA A 163 21.23 -5.04 20.77
CA ALA A 163 21.79 -6.38 20.63
C ALA A 163 22.77 -6.44 19.45
N ALA A 164 22.41 -5.85 18.31
CA ALA A 164 23.26 -5.73 17.13
C ALA A 164 24.51 -4.88 17.40
N ARG A 165 24.32 -3.70 18.01
CA ARG A 165 25.42 -2.80 18.37
C ARG A 165 26.43 -3.49 19.28
N ARG A 166 25.97 -4.25 20.28
CA ARG A 166 26.85 -5.01 21.16
C ARG A 166 27.62 -6.09 20.41
N GLU A 167 26.97 -6.82 19.51
CA GLU A 167 27.65 -7.83 18.69
C GLU A 167 28.77 -7.22 17.88
N THR A 168 28.48 -6.14 17.15
CA THR A 168 29.48 -5.40 16.36
C THR A 168 30.63 -4.85 17.20
N MET A 169 30.41 -4.53 18.48
CA MET A 169 31.44 -4.02 19.39
C MET A 169 32.28 -5.11 20.07
N ILE A 170 31.78 -6.35 20.16
CA ILE A 170 32.48 -7.47 20.81
C ILE A 170 33.51 -8.11 19.86
N VAL A 171 33.30 -8.00 18.55
CA VAL A 171 34.18 -8.62 17.58
C VAL A 171 35.31 -7.67 17.18
N ASP A 172 36.54 -7.97 17.61
CA ASP A 172 37.74 -7.21 17.23
C ASP A 172 37.99 -7.33 15.71
N GLY A 173 37.60 -6.28 14.96
CA GLY A 173 38.01 -6.05 13.57
C GLY A 173 36.84 -5.74 12.61
N PRO A 174 37.04 -4.85 11.61
CA PRO A 174 36.01 -4.43 10.65
C PRO A 174 35.46 -5.55 9.73
N GLN A 175 36.07 -6.74 9.76
CA GLN A 175 35.71 -7.88 8.89
C GLN A 175 34.52 -8.73 9.40
N LYS A 176 33.94 -8.41 10.56
CA LYS A 176 32.81 -9.16 11.15
C LYS A 176 31.67 -8.26 11.68
N ALA A 177 31.64 -6.98 11.31
CA ALA A 177 30.48 -6.16 11.57
C ALA A 177 29.25 -6.73 10.81
N LEU A 178 28.04 -6.54 11.35
CA LEU A 178 26.80 -6.87 10.65
C LEU A 178 26.61 -5.83 9.52
N LEU A 179 27.13 -6.14 8.33
CA LEU A 179 27.25 -5.20 7.21
C LEU A 179 26.15 -5.39 6.16
N SER A 180 25.50 -6.55 6.15
CA SER A 180 24.34 -6.80 5.29
C SER A 180 23.04 -7.02 6.08
N PRO A 181 21.87 -6.70 5.48
CA PRO A 181 20.56 -7.02 6.05
C PRO A 181 20.37 -8.51 6.33
N VAL A 182 20.94 -9.39 5.51
CA VAL A 182 20.89 -10.85 5.68
C VAL A 182 21.71 -11.29 6.90
N GLU A 183 22.94 -10.82 7.04
CA GLU A 183 23.76 -11.10 8.24
C GLU A 183 23.07 -10.60 9.51
N PHE A 184 22.45 -9.42 9.44
CA PHE A 184 21.68 -8.88 10.55
C PHE A 184 20.48 -9.77 10.90
N TYR A 185 19.72 -10.22 9.89
CA TYR A 185 18.62 -11.15 10.06
C TYR A 185 19.05 -12.48 10.70
N ASP A 186 20.11 -13.10 10.18
CA ASP A 186 20.62 -14.38 10.69
C ASP A 186 21.09 -14.27 12.14
N PHE A 187 21.80 -13.18 12.46
CA PHE A 187 22.19 -12.86 13.83
C PHE A 187 20.97 -12.75 14.77
N LEU A 188 19.93 -12.00 14.37
CA LEU A 188 18.74 -11.85 15.20
C LEU A 188 18.00 -13.16 15.40
N LYS A 189 17.88 -13.98 14.33
CA LYS A 189 17.26 -15.30 14.39
C LYS A 189 18.02 -16.23 15.35
N GLN A 190 19.35 -16.24 15.26
CA GLN A 190 20.18 -17.00 16.18
C GLN A 190 19.99 -16.53 17.63
N LYS A 191 19.97 -15.21 17.86
CA LYS A 191 19.94 -14.63 19.21
C LYS A 191 18.59 -14.77 19.90
N PHE A 192 17.50 -14.58 19.16
CA PHE A 192 16.15 -14.46 19.71
C PHE A 192 15.24 -15.66 19.44
N CYS A 193 15.57 -16.55 18.49
CA CYS A 193 14.72 -17.71 18.19
C CYS A 193 15.27 -19.07 18.70
N SER A 194 16.54 -19.18 19.11
CA SER A 194 17.23 -20.48 19.28
C SER A 194 17.21 -21.14 20.68
N LYS A 195 16.46 -20.65 21.66
CA LYS A 195 16.32 -21.32 22.98
C LYS A 195 14.98 -22.03 23.14
N SER A 196 14.84 -23.22 22.55
CA SER A 196 13.83 -24.18 23.00
C SER A 196 14.44 -25.01 24.14
N THR A 197 14.06 -24.73 25.38
CA THR A 197 14.11 -25.77 26.42
C THR A 197 12.99 -26.75 26.12
N ASN A 198 13.38 -28.01 25.88
CA ASN A 198 12.47 -29.14 25.78
C ASN A 198 11.64 -29.26 27.06
N SER A 199 10.32 -29.14 26.94
CA SER A 199 9.37 -29.87 27.78
C SER A 199 7.99 -29.83 27.12
N ILE A 200 7.76 -30.85 26.29
CA ILE A 200 6.43 -31.37 25.98
C ILE A 200 5.92 -31.99 27.28
N LEU A 201 4.62 -31.86 27.55
CA LEU A 201 3.85 -32.41 28.69
C LEU A 201 3.72 -31.47 29.90
N ASP A 202 2.71 -30.59 29.86
CA ASP A 202 1.63 -30.55 30.86
C ASP A 202 0.56 -29.51 30.46
N MET A 203 -0.67 -30.01 30.22
CA MET A 203 -1.95 -29.26 30.23
C MET A 203 -2.26 -28.77 31.68
N PRO A 204 -3.38 -28.10 32.08
CA PRO A 204 -4.55 -27.51 31.39
C PRO A 204 -4.94 -26.10 31.94
N HIS A 205 -6.07 -25.56 31.48
CA HIS A 205 -6.88 -24.46 32.06
C HIS A 205 -6.39 -22.99 31.94
N ILE A 206 -7.26 -22.24 31.28
CA ILE A 206 -7.30 -20.78 31.15
C ILE A 206 -7.38 -20.13 32.54
N HIS A 207 -6.41 -19.27 32.85
CA HIS A 207 -6.62 -18.09 33.69
C HIS A 207 -5.91 -16.90 33.06
N ILE A 208 -6.71 -15.92 32.63
CA ILE A 208 -6.29 -14.62 32.11
C ILE A 208 -5.78 -13.79 33.29
N GLY A 209 -4.47 -13.77 33.47
CA GLY A 209 -3.80 -12.97 34.48
C GLY A 209 -2.30 -13.14 34.34
N GLN A 210 -1.62 -12.12 33.80
CA GLN A 210 -0.16 -11.95 33.82
C GLN A 210 0.65 -13.25 33.68
N ILE A 211 0.72 -13.81 32.47
CA ILE A 211 1.76 -14.78 32.13
C ILE A 211 2.98 -14.00 31.64
N ALA A 212 3.91 -13.77 32.56
CA ALA A 212 5.32 -13.67 32.20
C ALA A 212 5.79 -15.03 31.63
N ASN A 213 6.68 -14.98 30.64
CA ASN A 213 7.50 -16.08 30.11
C ASN A 213 6.90 -17.04 29.07
N SER A 214 6.84 -16.57 27.82
CA SER A 214 7.51 -17.24 26.68
C SER A 214 7.60 -16.29 25.46
N GLU A 215 8.34 -15.19 25.59
CA GLU A 215 8.53 -14.18 24.53
C GLU A 215 9.36 -14.74 23.36
N LYS A 216 8.73 -15.41 22.39
CA LYS A 216 9.36 -15.65 21.09
C LYS A 216 9.20 -14.40 20.24
N ILE A 217 10.30 -13.69 19.99
CA ILE A 217 10.34 -12.66 18.95
C ILE A 217 10.43 -13.38 17.61
N HIS A 218 9.43 -13.17 16.75
CA HIS A 218 9.42 -13.62 15.38
C HIS A 218 10.27 -12.68 14.53
N ILE A 219 11.36 -13.20 13.98
CA ILE A 219 12.22 -12.45 13.05
C ILE A 219 11.88 -12.89 11.63
N TRP A 220 11.40 -11.97 10.81
CA TRP A 220 11.08 -12.18 9.40
C TRP A 220 12.03 -11.40 8.51
N TYR A 221 12.30 -11.93 7.33
CA TYR A 221 13.06 -11.24 6.28
C TYR A 221 12.14 -10.96 5.11
N LEU A 222 12.19 -9.74 4.60
CA LEU A 222 11.45 -9.31 3.41
C LEU A 222 12.45 -8.75 2.41
N SER A 223 12.69 -9.47 1.32
CA SER A 223 13.64 -9.01 0.29
C SER A 223 13.01 -7.93 -0.59
N GLU A 224 13.85 -7.06 -1.17
CA GLU A 224 13.47 -6.10 -2.20
C GLU A 224 12.75 -6.82 -3.36
N PHE A 225 13.22 -8.00 -3.76
CA PHE A 225 12.56 -8.83 -4.75
C PHE A 225 11.09 -9.15 -4.38
N ASN A 226 10.83 -9.57 -3.15
CA ASN A 226 9.45 -9.87 -2.70
C ASN A 226 8.58 -8.61 -2.64
N ILE A 227 9.18 -7.46 -2.34
CA ILE A 227 8.48 -6.17 -2.30
C ILE A 227 8.13 -5.71 -3.71
N SER A 228 9.05 -5.82 -4.65
CA SER A 228 8.82 -5.52 -6.06
C SER A 228 7.78 -6.45 -6.69
N GLU A 229 7.85 -7.75 -6.42
CA GLU A 229 6.85 -8.72 -6.88
C GLU A 229 5.46 -8.41 -6.34
N HIS A 230 5.34 -8.16 -5.02
CA HIS A 230 4.06 -7.73 -4.44
C HIS A 230 3.57 -6.39 -5.02
N PHE A 231 4.48 -5.47 -5.32
CA PHE A 231 4.12 -4.24 -6.00
C PHE A 231 3.52 -4.52 -7.37
N ASP A 232 4.21 -5.27 -8.22
CA ASP A 232 3.80 -5.56 -9.58
C ASP A 232 2.48 -6.35 -9.63
N GLU A 233 2.31 -7.33 -8.74
CA GLU A 233 1.14 -8.20 -8.70
C GLU A 233 -0.10 -7.54 -8.08
N TYR A 234 0.04 -6.84 -6.94
CA TYR A 234 -1.11 -6.41 -6.13
C TYR A 234 -1.33 -4.90 -6.10
N LEU A 235 -0.25 -4.12 -6.22
CA LEU A 235 -0.29 -2.68 -5.96
C LEU A 235 -0.18 -1.82 -7.22
N SER A 236 0.37 -2.37 -8.31
CA SER A 236 0.60 -1.65 -9.56
C SER A 236 -0.69 -1.15 -10.20
N ASP A 237 -1.78 -1.92 -10.05
CA ASP A 237 -3.12 -1.51 -10.44
C ASP A 237 -3.70 -0.46 -9.48
N ARG A 238 -3.51 -0.64 -8.17
CA ARG A 238 -3.94 0.31 -7.14
C ARG A 238 -3.32 1.69 -7.28
N CYS A 239 -2.06 1.78 -7.68
CA CYS A 239 -1.38 3.07 -7.92
C CYS A 239 -2.06 3.87 -9.05
N LYS A 240 -2.79 3.21 -9.95
CA LYS A 240 -3.55 3.84 -11.03
C LYS A 240 -4.97 4.18 -10.63
N THR A 241 -5.47 3.57 -9.56
CA THR A 241 -6.79 3.92 -9.01
C THR A 241 -6.76 5.30 -8.38
N ARG A 242 -7.80 6.09 -8.63
CA ARG A 242 -7.97 7.42 -8.05
C ARG A 242 -9.35 7.54 -7.43
N PRO A 243 -9.46 8.12 -6.23
CA PRO A 243 -10.76 8.39 -5.63
C PRO A 243 -11.61 9.30 -6.53
N SER A 244 -12.91 9.01 -6.64
CA SER A 244 -13.81 9.79 -7.50
C SER A 244 -14.08 11.18 -6.94
N THR A 245 -14.07 11.31 -5.61
CA THR A 245 -14.23 12.56 -4.86
C THR A 245 -12.93 13.38 -4.80
N GLY A 246 -11.85 12.88 -5.42
CA GLY A 246 -10.50 13.41 -5.21
C GLY A 246 -9.82 12.84 -3.97
N PRO A 247 -8.54 13.16 -3.74
CA PRO A 247 -7.81 12.69 -2.56
C PRO A 247 -8.57 13.03 -1.27
N ILE A 248 -8.36 12.26 -0.20
CA ILE A 248 -8.90 12.58 1.13
C ILE A 248 -8.31 13.92 1.56
N PHE A 249 -9.10 14.99 1.41
CA PHE A 249 -8.66 16.33 1.73
C PHE A 249 -8.45 16.45 3.24
N GLY A 250 -7.37 17.12 3.62
CA GLY A 250 -7.05 17.27 5.03
C GLY A 250 -6.69 15.97 5.74
N ILE A 251 -6.30 14.88 5.05
CA ILE A 251 -5.98 13.56 5.66
C ILE A 251 -5.22 13.61 7.00
N ARG A 252 -4.35 14.61 7.18
CA ARG A 252 -3.59 14.85 8.40
C ARG A 252 -4.43 15.18 9.64
N SER A 253 -5.62 15.76 9.49
CA SER A 253 -6.51 16.13 10.58
C SER A 253 -7.26 14.95 11.20
N TYR A 254 -7.40 13.84 10.46
CA TYR A 254 -8.08 12.64 10.94
C TYR A 254 -7.13 11.69 11.63
N HIS A 255 -7.58 11.01 12.69
CA HIS A 255 -6.76 10.10 13.49
C HIS A 255 -7.39 8.70 13.61
N HIS A 256 -8.57 8.49 13.04
CA HIS A 256 -9.20 7.19 12.95
C HIS A 256 -9.83 7.04 11.57
N PHE A 257 -9.43 5.97 10.89
CA PHE A 257 -9.90 5.59 9.58
C PHE A 257 -10.54 4.21 9.66
N GLN A 258 -11.74 4.07 9.11
CA GLN A 258 -12.50 2.82 9.16
C GLN A 258 -12.97 2.49 7.74
N SER A 259 -12.57 1.33 7.22
CA SER A 259 -13.15 0.82 5.97
C SER A 259 -14.59 0.37 6.26
N LEU A 260 -15.55 0.95 5.54
CA LEU A 260 -16.97 0.58 5.64
C LEU A 260 -17.31 -0.53 4.63
N ASP A 261 -16.73 -0.42 3.44
CA ASP A 261 -16.89 -1.34 2.32
C ASP A 261 -15.65 -1.23 1.39
N ASN A 262 -15.70 -1.91 0.23
CA ASN A 262 -14.60 -1.96 -0.74
C ASN A 262 -14.37 -0.67 -1.54
N ALA A 263 -15.08 0.41 -1.21
CA ALA A 263 -14.95 1.73 -1.82
C ALA A 263 -14.96 2.87 -0.79
N THR A 264 -15.55 2.71 0.39
CA THR A 264 -15.82 3.82 1.31
C THR A 264 -14.99 3.74 2.57
N ILE A 265 -14.37 4.86 2.94
CA ILE A 265 -13.62 5.05 4.18
C ILE A 265 -14.22 6.16 5.02
N ARG A 266 -14.43 5.87 6.29
CA ARG A 266 -14.85 6.84 7.31
C ARG A 266 -13.64 7.43 8.00
N CYS A 267 -13.58 8.74 8.11
CA CYS A 267 -12.49 9.49 8.71
C CYS A 267 -13.00 10.29 9.92
N LYS A 268 -12.32 10.19 11.06
CA LYS A 268 -12.66 10.95 12.28
C LYS A 268 -11.48 11.76 12.79
N THR A 269 -11.73 12.97 13.28
CA THR A 269 -10.70 13.86 13.85
C THR A 269 -10.08 13.29 15.11
N THR A 270 -10.87 12.59 15.94
CA THR A 270 -10.43 11.73 17.03
C THR A 270 -11.21 10.41 17.00
N SER A 271 -10.69 9.34 17.60
CA SER A 271 -11.30 8.01 17.53
C SER A 271 -12.67 7.95 18.21
N ASP A 272 -12.84 8.75 19.28
CA ASP A 272 -14.09 8.88 20.02
C ASP A 272 -15.02 9.97 19.44
N SER A 273 -14.63 10.63 18.34
CA SER A 273 -15.47 11.67 17.74
C SER A 273 -16.78 11.10 17.23
N MET A 274 -17.89 11.76 17.58
CA MET A 274 -19.21 11.48 17.01
C MET A 274 -19.37 12.04 15.60
N SER A 275 -18.63 13.10 15.26
CA SER A 275 -18.56 13.63 13.91
C SER A 275 -17.51 12.89 13.10
N TYR A 276 -17.88 12.60 11.85
CA TYR A 276 -17.06 11.88 10.88
C TYR A 276 -17.32 12.38 9.47
N GLU A 277 -16.38 12.12 8.58
CA GLU A 277 -16.49 12.37 7.14
C GLU A 277 -16.26 11.07 6.39
N ASP A 278 -17.19 10.72 5.50
CA ASP A 278 -17.09 9.52 4.67
C ASP A 278 -16.59 9.92 3.27
N PHE A 279 -15.56 9.22 2.80
CA PHE A 279 -14.98 9.42 1.47
C PHE A 279 -15.14 8.15 0.66
N THR A 280 -15.76 8.24 -0.53
CA THR A 280 -15.88 7.11 -1.45
C THR A 280 -14.77 7.14 -2.49
N MET A 281 -13.87 6.17 -2.39
CA MET A 281 -12.82 5.86 -3.34
C MET A 281 -13.33 4.84 -4.36
N PHE A 282 -13.75 5.30 -5.54
CA PHE A 282 -14.03 4.38 -6.64
C PHE A 282 -12.73 3.95 -7.28
N ILE A 283 -12.62 2.66 -7.58
CA ILE A 283 -11.67 2.21 -8.58
C ILE A 283 -12.20 2.71 -9.92
N LYS A 284 -11.61 3.78 -10.47
CA LYS A 284 -11.46 3.79 -11.91
C LYS A 284 -10.51 2.63 -12.19
N HIS A 285 -11.04 1.49 -12.62
CA HIS A 285 -10.24 0.59 -13.43
C HIS A 285 -9.72 1.51 -14.53
N GLN A 286 -8.46 1.93 -14.43
CA GLN A 286 -7.78 2.36 -15.64
C GLN A 286 -7.57 1.05 -16.35
N SER A 287 -8.61 0.65 -17.09
CA SER A 287 -8.47 -0.19 -18.25
C SER A 287 -7.13 0.18 -18.88
N LYS A 288 -6.27 -0.80 -19.18
CA LYS A 288 -5.11 -0.53 -20.06
C LYS A 288 -5.57 -0.23 -21.50
N LEU A 289 -6.87 0.02 -21.66
CA LEU A 289 -7.55 0.53 -22.81
C LEU A 289 -7.77 2.04 -22.62
N LYS A 290 -7.24 2.84 -23.55
CA LYS A 290 -7.26 4.30 -23.52
C LYS A 290 -8.68 4.85 -23.74
N CYS A 291 -9.49 4.14 -24.54
CA CYS A 291 -10.90 4.44 -24.79
C CYS A 291 -11.63 3.16 -25.25
N VAL A 292 -12.89 3.02 -24.86
CA VAL A 292 -13.84 1.98 -25.32
C VAL A 292 -14.81 2.61 -26.33
N LYS A 293 -15.27 1.85 -27.33
CA LYS A 293 -16.14 2.22 -28.48
C LYS A 293 -17.08 3.43 -28.27
N ARG A 294 -17.73 3.54 -27.12
CA ARG A 294 -18.72 4.60 -26.82
C ARG A 294 -18.14 6.02 -26.69
N VAL A 295 -16.81 6.20 -26.69
CA VAL A 295 -16.15 7.49 -26.43
C VAL A 295 -15.09 7.87 -27.47
N LEU A 296 -14.76 7.00 -28.43
CA LEU A 296 -13.68 7.25 -29.40
C LEU A 296 -14.06 8.30 -30.45
N THR A 297 -13.19 9.29 -30.64
CA THR A 297 -13.21 10.24 -31.75
C THR A 297 -11.93 10.12 -32.58
N MET A 298 -11.92 10.67 -33.79
CA MET A 298 -10.72 10.68 -34.64
C MET A 298 -9.51 11.40 -34.02
N ASN A 299 -9.72 12.21 -32.97
CA ASN A 299 -8.64 12.89 -32.25
C ASN A 299 -7.95 11.98 -31.21
N ASP A 300 -8.54 10.84 -30.88
CA ASP A 300 -8.05 9.96 -29.81
C ASP A 300 -7.05 8.89 -30.30
N VAL A 301 -7.02 8.67 -31.63
CA VAL A 301 -6.21 7.66 -32.32
C VAL A 301 -5.07 8.29 -33.11
N ASN A 302 -3.92 7.61 -33.15
CA ASN A 302 -2.74 8.03 -33.91
C ASN A 302 -2.24 6.89 -34.80
N VAL A 303 -1.48 7.23 -35.83
CA VAL A 303 -0.73 6.24 -36.63
C VAL A 303 0.25 5.49 -35.72
N ASN A 304 0.35 4.17 -35.91
CA ASN A 304 1.08 3.19 -35.08
C ASN A 304 0.42 2.83 -33.74
N ASP A 305 -0.75 3.38 -33.41
CA ASP A 305 -1.50 2.89 -32.26
C ASP A 305 -2.01 1.46 -32.53
N TYR A 306 -2.11 0.67 -31.46
CA TYR A 306 -2.70 -0.67 -31.50
C TYR A 306 -4.13 -0.62 -30.98
N ILE A 307 -5.04 -1.25 -31.70
CA ILE A 307 -6.47 -1.28 -31.42
C ILE A 307 -7.00 -2.72 -31.44
N ALA A 308 -8.05 -2.98 -30.67
CA ALA A 308 -8.89 -4.15 -30.86
C ALA A 308 -10.13 -3.72 -31.64
N VAL A 309 -10.44 -4.44 -32.71
CA VAL A 309 -11.57 -4.15 -33.60
C VAL A 309 -12.42 -5.39 -33.79
N GLU A 310 -13.71 -5.20 -33.96
CA GLU A 310 -14.61 -6.26 -34.40
C GLU A 310 -14.51 -6.41 -35.92
N TYR A 311 -14.32 -7.65 -36.37
CA TYR A 311 -14.37 -7.98 -37.79
C TYR A 311 -14.76 -9.46 -37.99
N GLN A 312 -15.82 -9.70 -38.79
CA GLN A 312 -16.33 -11.05 -39.10
C GLN A 312 -16.62 -11.91 -37.87
N ASP A 313 -17.41 -11.37 -36.93
CA ASP A 313 -17.87 -12.05 -35.71
C ASP A 313 -16.77 -12.45 -34.71
N ASP A 314 -15.52 -12.01 -34.93
CA ASP A 314 -14.40 -12.14 -34.02
C ASP A 314 -13.81 -10.75 -33.72
N TRP A 315 -13.08 -10.63 -32.61
CA TRP A 315 -12.23 -9.47 -32.38
C TRP A 315 -10.79 -9.72 -32.82
N TRP A 316 -10.22 -8.69 -33.42
CA TRP A 316 -8.89 -8.72 -34.02
C TRP A 316 -8.03 -7.63 -33.43
N LEU A 317 -6.76 -7.96 -33.19
CA LEU A 317 -5.75 -6.96 -32.84
C LEU A 317 -5.19 -6.37 -34.14
N ALA A 318 -5.17 -5.05 -34.23
CA ALA A 318 -4.70 -4.34 -35.42
C ALA A 318 -3.82 -3.14 -35.06
N MET A 319 -2.95 -2.74 -35.98
CA MET A 319 -2.13 -1.54 -35.87
C MET A 319 -2.57 -0.52 -36.93
N ILE A 320 -2.72 0.74 -36.54
CA ILE A 320 -3.15 1.82 -37.44
C ILE A 320 -1.98 2.24 -38.35
N GLN A 321 -2.20 2.19 -39.66
CA GLN A 321 -1.24 2.62 -40.68
C GLN A 321 -1.53 4.04 -41.18
N ALA A 322 -2.80 4.40 -41.32
CA ALA A 322 -3.23 5.74 -41.73
C ALA A 322 -4.62 6.09 -41.17
N LEU A 323 -4.90 7.39 -41.11
CA LEU A 323 -6.17 7.94 -40.63
C LEU A 323 -6.88 8.63 -41.79
N GLU A 324 -8.19 8.43 -41.91
CA GLU A 324 -9.06 9.14 -42.87
C GLU A 324 -10.17 9.89 -42.11
N PRO A 325 -9.88 11.10 -41.58
CA PRO A 325 -10.80 11.83 -40.70
C PRO A 325 -12.12 12.23 -41.36
N THR A 326 -12.13 12.44 -42.67
CA THR A 326 -13.33 12.85 -43.40
C THR A 326 -14.36 11.71 -43.47
N LEU A 327 -13.90 10.47 -43.62
CA LEU A 327 -14.76 9.28 -43.68
C LEU A 327 -14.96 8.62 -42.31
N LYS A 328 -14.19 9.04 -41.28
CA LYS A 328 -14.10 8.37 -39.97
C LYS A 328 -13.64 6.91 -40.10
N GLU A 329 -12.72 6.68 -41.02
CA GLU A 329 -12.13 5.37 -41.29
C GLU A 329 -10.67 5.34 -40.83
N LEU A 330 -10.22 4.14 -40.46
CA LEU A 330 -8.86 3.82 -40.07
C LEU A 330 -8.32 2.78 -41.06
N HIS A 331 -7.18 3.06 -41.67
CA HIS A 331 -6.46 2.06 -42.43
C HIS A 331 -5.56 1.28 -41.46
N VAL A 332 -5.79 -0.03 -41.33
CA VAL A 332 -5.17 -0.86 -40.29
C VAL A 332 -4.53 -2.11 -40.88
N THR A 333 -3.50 -2.64 -40.21
CA THR A 333 -2.94 -3.97 -40.49
C THR A 333 -3.27 -4.92 -39.34
N PHE A 334 -3.88 -6.06 -39.65
CA PHE A 334 -4.25 -7.08 -38.67
C PHE A 334 -3.08 -7.94 -38.19
N LEU A 335 -3.16 -8.37 -36.94
CA LEU A 335 -2.32 -9.40 -36.36
C LEU A 335 -3.13 -10.70 -36.20
N HIS A 336 -2.49 -11.84 -36.45
CA HIS A 336 -3.10 -13.16 -36.34
C HIS A 336 -2.61 -13.94 -35.12
N PRO A 337 -3.42 -14.87 -34.60
CA PRO A 337 -4.82 -15.17 -34.97
C PRO A 337 -5.82 -14.15 -34.39
N PRO A 338 -7.13 -14.22 -34.73
CA PRO A 338 -8.15 -13.53 -33.96
C PRO A 338 -8.13 -13.94 -32.49
N GLY A 339 -8.69 -13.09 -31.63
CA GLY A 339 -8.88 -13.39 -30.22
C GLY A 339 -9.92 -14.50 -29.98
N PRO A 340 -10.06 -14.97 -28.72
CA PRO A 340 -9.26 -14.63 -27.55
C PRO A 340 -7.93 -15.40 -27.52
N ARG A 341 -6.81 -14.69 -27.74
CA ARG A 341 -5.44 -15.19 -27.61
C ARG A 341 -4.55 -14.11 -27.01
N THR A 342 -3.47 -14.52 -26.36
CA THR A 342 -2.48 -13.59 -25.80
C THR A 342 -1.26 -13.39 -26.69
N SER A 343 -1.05 -14.22 -27.72
CA SER A 343 0.10 -14.17 -28.63
C SER A 343 -0.36 -14.03 -30.07
N PHE A 344 0.18 -13.02 -30.74
CA PHE A 344 -0.16 -12.60 -32.10
C PHE A 344 1.09 -12.45 -32.97
N LYS A 345 0.91 -12.35 -34.29
CA LYS A 345 1.99 -12.07 -35.24
C LYS A 345 1.46 -11.29 -36.43
N PHE A 346 2.30 -10.45 -37.03
CA PHE A 346 2.01 -9.93 -38.37
C PHE A 346 2.08 -11.07 -39.39
N PRO A 347 1.10 -11.19 -40.29
CA PRO A 347 1.15 -12.15 -41.37
C PRO A 347 2.27 -11.79 -42.36
N VAL A 348 2.82 -12.79 -43.06
CA VAL A 348 3.93 -12.59 -44.03
C VAL A 348 3.50 -11.67 -45.18
N ARG A 349 2.24 -11.76 -45.60
CA ARG A 349 1.60 -10.79 -46.45
C ARG A 349 0.74 -9.90 -45.55
N PRO A 350 0.98 -8.58 -45.49
CA PRO A 350 0.16 -7.68 -44.69
C PRO A 350 -1.32 -7.88 -44.99
N ASP A 351 -2.11 -8.05 -43.94
CA ASP A 351 -3.56 -8.10 -44.02
C ASP A 351 -4.07 -6.71 -43.63
N GLU A 352 -4.41 -5.92 -44.65
CA GLU A 352 -4.71 -4.50 -44.53
C GLU A 352 -6.15 -4.22 -44.92
N LEU A 353 -6.84 -3.42 -44.12
CA LEU A 353 -8.24 -3.09 -44.34
C LEU A 353 -8.59 -1.68 -43.83
N ASN A 354 -9.58 -1.05 -44.46
CA ASN A 354 -10.21 0.15 -43.92
C ASN A 354 -11.34 -0.26 -42.99
N ILE A 355 -11.26 0.19 -41.74
CA ILE A 355 -12.23 -0.09 -40.69
C ILE A 355 -12.87 1.23 -40.26
N GLU A 356 -14.20 1.27 -40.21
CA GLU A 356 -14.92 2.41 -39.63
C GLU A 356 -14.57 2.53 -38.14
N LEU A 357 -14.38 3.75 -37.65
CA LEU A 357 -14.08 4.03 -36.23
C LEU A 357 -15.12 3.40 -35.28
N GLY A 358 -16.36 3.24 -35.77
CA GLY A 358 -17.44 2.58 -35.03
C GLY A 358 -17.16 1.11 -34.70
N ASN A 359 -16.34 0.40 -35.48
CA ASN A 359 -16.02 -1.02 -35.26
C ASN A 359 -14.81 -1.23 -34.33
N VAL A 360 -14.24 -0.13 -33.80
CA VAL A 360 -13.16 -0.20 -32.81
C VAL A 360 -13.73 -0.47 -31.43
N ILE A 361 -13.40 -1.63 -30.87
CA ILE A 361 -13.79 -2.04 -29.52
C ILE A 361 -13.05 -1.17 -28.51
N CYS A 362 -11.72 -1.08 -28.66
CA CYS A 362 -10.87 -0.31 -27.76
C CYS A 362 -9.48 0.00 -28.32
N LEU A 363 -8.85 1.04 -27.76
CA LEU A 363 -7.48 1.46 -28.04
C LEU A 363 -6.53 0.98 -26.94
N LEU A 364 -5.41 0.32 -27.26
CA LEU A 364 -4.46 -0.15 -26.26
C LEU A 364 -3.57 1.00 -25.76
N CYS A 365 -3.33 1.07 -24.43
CA CYS A 365 -2.46 2.10 -23.82
C CYS A 365 -0.96 1.85 -24.06
N GLN A 366 -0.57 0.62 -24.39
CA GLN A 366 0.80 0.23 -24.68
C GLN A 366 0.82 -0.73 -25.87
N PRO A 367 1.86 -0.66 -26.73
CA PRO A 367 2.01 -1.63 -27.79
C PRO A 367 2.20 -3.05 -27.19
N PRO A 368 1.74 -4.10 -27.89
CA PRO A 368 2.03 -5.47 -27.49
C PRO A 368 3.54 -5.71 -27.33
N THR A 369 3.92 -6.53 -26.36
CA THR A 369 5.33 -6.82 -26.08
C THR A 369 5.89 -7.75 -27.15
N LEU A 370 7.03 -7.39 -27.75
CA LEU A 370 7.72 -8.25 -28.70
C LEU A 370 8.44 -9.39 -27.94
N GLY A 371 7.93 -10.60 -28.09
CA GLY A 371 8.50 -11.82 -27.54
C GLY A 371 9.52 -12.48 -28.46
N THR A 372 9.92 -13.70 -28.10
CA THR A 372 10.84 -14.49 -28.93
C THR A 372 10.14 -14.94 -30.23
N ARG A 373 10.87 -14.89 -31.36
CA ARG A 373 10.39 -15.26 -32.72
C ARG A 373 9.36 -14.31 -33.35
N TYR A 374 9.45 -13.00 -33.13
CA TYR A 374 8.59 -11.98 -33.74
C TYR A 374 7.10 -12.08 -33.39
N ASN A 375 6.78 -12.74 -32.28
CA ASN A 375 5.43 -12.78 -31.73
C ASN A 375 5.19 -11.55 -30.84
N TYR A 376 4.01 -10.97 -30.95
CA TYR A 376 3.50 -9.85 -30.18
C TYR A 376 2.58 -10.39 -29.09
N THR A 377 2.87 -10.09 -27.82
CA THR A 377 2.15 -10.67 -26.68
C THR A 377 1.43 -9.58 -25.89
N ILE A 378 0.19 -9.85 -25.48
CA ILE A 378 -0.56 -9.06 -24.51
C ILE A 378 -0.75 -9.86 -23.22
N GLN A 379 -0.89 -9.18 -22.09
CA GLN A 379 -1.11 -9.83 -20.80
C GLN A 379 -2.51 -10.48 -20.75
N GLN A 380 -2.66 -11.60 -20.02
CA GLN A 380 -3.92 -12.36 -19.97
C GLN A 380 -5.11 -11.51 -19.53
N HIS A 381 -4.98 -10.71 -18.47
CA HIS A 381 -6.06 -9.82 -18.01
C HIS A 381 -6.54 -8.84 -19.09
N LEU A 382 -5.66 -8.36 -19.98
CA LEU A 382 -6.03 -7.46 -21.07
C LEU A 382 -6.80 -8.22 -22.16
N CYS A 383 -6.44 -9.47 -22.43
CA CYS A 383 -7.19 -10.33 -23.35
C CYS A 383 -8.61 -10.60 -22.81
N ASP A 384 -8.73 -10.87 -21.51
CA ASP A 384 -10.01 -11.13 -20.86
C ASP A 384 -10.90 -9.86 -20.88
N GLU A 385 -10.32 -8.68 -20.62
CA GLU A 385 -11.02 -7.38 -20.68
C GLU A 385 -11.54 -7.06 -22.10
N ILE A 386 -10.73 -7.30 -23.15
CA ILE A 386 -11.17 -7.12 -24.55
C ILE A 386 -12.30 -8.10 -24.88
N GLN A 387 -12.19 -9.35 -24.43
CA GLN A 387 -13.21 -10.37 -24.68
C GLN A 387 -14.53 -10.05 -23.99
N GLU A 388 -14.50 -9.51 -22.77
CA GLU A 388 -15.69 -9.04 -22.06
C GLU A 388 -16.36 -7.89 -22.83
N LEU A 389 -15.59 -6.88 -23.25
CA LEU A 389 -16.08 -5.77 -24.07
C LEU A 389 -16.64 -6.21 -25.43
N PHE A 390 -16.06 -7.24 -26.04
CA PHE A 390 -16.56 -7.84 -27.27
C PHE A 390 -17.84 -8.66 -27.04
N SER A 391 -18.00 -9.29 -25.88
CA SER A 391 -19.19 -10.08 -25.56
C SER A 391 -20.40 -9.20 -25.20
N GLU A 392 -20.16 -7.96 -24.78
CA GLU A 392 -21.19 -6.93 -24.57
C GLU A 392 -21.65 -6.23 -25.87
N TYR A 393 -21.02 -6.58 -27.00
CA TYR A 393 -21.08 -5.84 -28.25
C TYR A 393 -22.35 -6.10 -29.08
#